data_AF-A0A4U9UHE6-F1
#
_entry.id   AF-A0A4U9UHE6-F1
#
_cell.length_a   1.000
_cell.length_b   1.000
_cell.length_c   1.000
_cell.angle_alpha   90.00
_cell.angle_beta   90.00
_cell.angle_gamma   90.00
#
_symmetry.space_group_name_H-M   'P 1'
#
loop_
_entity.id
_entity.type
_entity.pdbx_description
1 polymer ?
#
loop_
_entity_poly.entity_id
_entity_poly.type
_entity_poly.pdbx_seq_one_letter_code
_entity_poly.pdbx_strand_id
1 'polypeptide(L)'
;MGWGHMLDARKLTKSQQGNPDSWVDVKQRLPMLSQKRYYPSLTYGYARGREAYNYVENIRRYQVSLVGYLLEKEKKAVEAMKQAELAKGYPAVEAKLALAL
;
A
#
# COMPACT_ATOMS: atom_id res chain seq x y z
N MET A 1 3.40 -19.54 8.63
CA MET A 1 1.97 -19.20 8.86
C MET A 1 1.14 -19.84 7.77
N GLY A 2 0.00 -20.42 8.13
CA GLY A 2 -0.92 -21.07 7.19
C GLY A 2 -2.37 -20.79 7.55
N TRP A 3 -3.31 -21.35 6.77
CA TRP A 3 -4.74 -21.07 6.92
C TRP A 3 -5.30 -21.39 8.32
N GLY A 4 -4.85 -22.46 8.97
CA GLY A 4 -5.30 -22.81 10.32
C GLY A 4 -5.09 -21.69 11.33
N HIS A 5 -3.88 -21.13 11.40
CA HIS A 5 -3.61 -19.99 12.27
C HIS A 5 -4.32 -18.69 11.81
N MET A 6 -4.69 -18.57 10.54
CA MET A 6 -5.54 -17.46 10.09
C MET A 6 -6.96 -17.59 10.66
N LEU A 7 -7.50 -18.82 10.76
CA LEU A 7 -8.75 -19.07 11.45
C LEU A 7 -8.66 -18.72 12.93
N ASP A 8 -7.54 -19.02 13.59
CA ASP A 8 -7.30 -18.60 14.98
C ASP A 8 -7.30 -17.07 15.11
N ALA A 9 -6.63 -16.35 14.21
CA ALA A 9 -6.64 -14.89 14.20
C ALA A 9 -8.06 -14.32 13.99
N ARG A 10 -8.85 -14.90 13.07
CA ARG A 10 -10.26 -14.51 12.86
C ARG A 10 -11.13 -14.80 14.07
N LYS A 11 -10.97 -15.97 14.69
CA LYS A 11 -11.70 -16.36 15.93
C LYS A 11 -11.38 -15.42 17.08
N LEU A 12 -10.10 -15.08 17.27
CA LEU A 12 -9.65 -14.13 18.28
C LEU A 12 -10.17 -12.71 18.01
N THR A 13 -10.25 -12.33 16.73
CA THR A 13 -10.82 -11.03 16.32
C THR A 13 -12.30 -10.96 16.70
N LYS A 14 -13.08 -12.00 16.38
CA LYS A 14 -14.50 -12.10 16.73
C LYS A 14 -14.71 -12.11 18.25
N SER A 15 -13.91 -12.85 19.01
CA SER A 15 -14.04 -12.91 20.48
C SER A 15 -13.73 -11.58 21.16
N GLN A 16 -12.94 -10.73 20.51
CA GLN A 16 -12.63 -9.37 20.95
C GLN A 16 -13.47 -8.31 20.24
N GLN A 17 -14.66 -8.69 19.75
CA GLN A 17 -15.67 -7.79 19.16
C GLN A 17 -15.20 -7.04 17.90
N GLY A 18 -14.12 -7.49 17.26
CA GLY A 18 -13.69 -6.98 15.95
C GLY A 18 -14.37 -7.74 14.80
N ASN A 19 -14.28 -7.19 13.60
CA ASN A 19 -14.80 -7.83 12.39
C ASN A 19 -13.80 -8.89 11.86
N PRO A 20 -14.13 -10.19 11.88
CA PRO A 20 -13.25 -11.26 11.41
C PRO A 20 -13.07 -11.30 9.88
N ASP A 21 -13.84 -10.50 9.13
CA ASP A 21 -13.76 -10.36 7.68
C ASP A 21 -13.06 -9.05 7.26
N SER A 22 -12.72 -8.19 8.24
CA SER A 22 -11.89 -7.00 8.03
C SER A 22 -10.42 -7.34 8.23
N TRP A 23 -9.61 -7.19 7.18
CA TRP A 23 -8.15 -7.30 7.33
C TRP A 23 -7.59 -6.31 8.36
N VAL A 24 -8.15 -5.10 8.44
CA VAL A 24 -7.71 -4.05 9.37
C VAL A 24 -7.86 -4.49 10.82
N ASP A 25 -8.91 -5.26 11.12
CA ASP A 25 -9.19 -5.75 12.47
C ASP A 25 -8.37 -7.00 12.76
N VAL A 26 -8.34 -7.94 11.81
CA VAL A 26 -7.65 -9.23 11.96
C VAL A 26 -6.14 -9.05 12.09
N LYS A 27 -5.53 -8.14 11.32
CA LYS A 27 -4.08 -7.94 11.35
C LYS A 27 -3.57 -7.51 12.73
N GLN A 28 -4.40 -6.81 13.52
CA GLN A 28 -4.05 -6.40 14.88
C GLN A 28 -3.88 -7.61 15.82
N ARG A 29 -4.52 -8.75 15.52
CA ARG A 29 -4.49 -9.95 16.36
C ARG A 29 -3.34 -10.89 15.98
N LEU A 30 -2.78 -10.77 14.77
CA LEU A 30 -1.68 -11.63 14.33
C LEU A 30 -0.50 -11.68 15.33
N PRO A 31 0.03 -10.56 15.85
CA PRO A 31 1.12 -10.62 16.83
C PRO A 31 0.74 -11.27 18.18
N MET A 32 -0.54 -11.49 18.46
CA MET A 32 -1.02 -12.10 19.68
C MET A 32 -0.89 -13.63 19.65
N LEU A 33 -0.81 -14.23 18.47
CA LEU A 33 -0.67 -15.68 18.27
C LEU A 33 0.65 -16.24 18.81
N SER A 34 1.64 -15.38 19.08
CA SER A 34 2.91 -15.76 19.71
C SER A 34 2.94 -15.50 21.22
N GLN A 35 1.90 -14.89 21.80
CA GLN A 35 1.88 -14.50 23.21
C GLN A 35 1.28 -15.62 24.08
N LYS A 36 1.96 -15.97 25.17
CA LYS A 36 1.57 -17.07 26.10
C LYS A 36 0.17 -16.93 26.69
N ARG A 37 -0.35 -15.70 26.79
CA ARG A 37 -1.72 -15.45 27.23
C ARG A 37 -2.78 -15.96 26.25
N TYR A 38 -2.48 -16.03 24.95
CA TYR A 38 -3.47 -16.32 23.91
C TYR A 38 -3.27 -17.70 23.30
N TYR A 39 -2.05 -18.05 22.87
CA TYR A 39 -1.83 -19.27 22.09
C TYR A 39 -2.30 -20.59 22.75
N PRO A 40 -2.30 -20.76 24.09
CA PRO A 40 -2.82 -21.99 24.70
C PRO A 40 -4.32 -22.21 24.47
N SER A 41 -5.07 -21.15 24.15
CA SER A 41 -6.52 -21.18 23.87
C SER A 41 -6.86 -21.27 22.38
N LEU A 42 -5.86 -21.20 21.50
CA LEU A 42 -6.02 -21.25 20.05
C LEU A 42 -6.09 -22.71 19.56
N THR A 43 -6.81 -22.96 18.47
CA THR A 43 -7.00 -24.32 17.95
C THR A 43 -5.70 -24.88 17.37
N TYR A 44 -4.91 -24.05 16.69
CA TYR A 44 -3.62 -24.46 16.09
C TYR A 44 -2.42 -24.00 16.92
N GLY A 45 -2.65 -23.35 18.06
CA GLY A 45 -1.60 -23.01 19.02
C GLY A 45 -0.69 -21.87 18.58
N TYR A 46 0.59 -21.97 18.97
CA TYR A 46 1.59 -20.93 18.75
C TYR A 46 1.85 -20.67 17.26
N ALA A 47 1.91 -19.40 16.90
CA ALA A 47 2.36 -18.98 15.58
C ALA A 47 3.17 -17.68 15.64
N ARG A 48 4.15 -17.55 14.73
CA ARG A 48 4.96 -16.33 14.51
C ARG A 48 4.15 -15.24 13.78
N GLY A 49 3.01 -14.83 14.32
CA GLY A 49 2.07 -13.95 13.61
C GLY A 49 2.60 -12.54 13.35
N ARG A 50 3.60 -12.06 14.10
CA ARG A 50 4.31 -10.80 13.80
C ARG A 50 5.00 -10.84 12.42
N GLU A 51 5.51 -11.98 12.00
CA GLU A 51 6.15 -12.11 10.68
C GLU A 51 5.13 -12.02 9.55
N ALA A 52 3.97 -12.66 9.71
CA ALA A 52 2.88 -12.55 8.75
C ALA A 52 2.34 -11.12 8.65
N TYR A 53 2.20 -10.44 9.78
CA TYR A 53 1.86 -9.02 9.81
C TYR A 53 2.86 -8.19 9.01
N ASN A 54 4.16 -8.31 9.34
CA ASN A 54 5.22 -7.55 8.67
C ASN A 54 5.29 -7.85 7.16
N TYR A 55 5.14 -9.12 6.78
CA TYR A 55 5.15 -9.55 5.39
C TYR A 55 4.05 -8.85 4.56
N VAL A 56 2.81 -8.88 5.05
CA VAL A 56 1.68 -8.24 4.35
C VAL A 56 1.83 -6.72 4.33
N GLU A 57 2.23 -6.09 5.45
CA GLU A 57 2.43 -4.63 5.48
C GLU A 57 3.56 -4.18 4.55
N ASN A 58 4.62 -4.96 4.40
CA ASN A 58 5.68 -4.68 3.44
C ASN A 58 5.15 -4.75 1.99
N ILE A 59 4.40 -5.80 1.63
CA ILE A 59 3.76 -5.90 0.30
C ILE A 59 2.89 -4.67 0.01
N ARG A 60 2.03 -4.28 0.96
CA ARG A 60 1.15 -3.12 0.79
C ARG A 60 1.94 -1.81 0.64
N ARG A 61 3.03 -1.65 1.40
CA ARG A 61 3.92 -0.49 1.28
C ARG A 61 4.55 -0.40 -0.11
N TYR A 62 5.08 -1.51 -0.61
CA TYR A 62 5.65 -1.56 -1.96
C TYR A 62 4.60 -1.29 -3.04
N GLN A 63 3.39 -1.85 -2.88
CA GLN A 63 2.29 -1.60 -3.81
C GLN A 63 1.92 -0.11 -3.89
N VAL A 64 1.75 0.55 -2.74
CA VAL A 64 1.43 1.99 -2.70
C VAL A 64 2.54 2.82 -3.35
N SER A 65 3.81 2.52 -3.03
CA SER A 65 4.95 3.20 -3.64
C SER A 65 4.98 3.03 -5.16
N LEU A 66 4.79 1.80 -5.65
CA LEU A 66 4.79 1.49 -7.08
C LEU A 66 3.66 2.21 -7.82
N VAL A 67 2.44 2.17 -7.29
CA VAL A 67 1.29 2.87 -7.87
C VAL A 67 1.56 4.37 -7.93
N GLY A 68 2.05 4.97 -6.82
CA GLY A 68 2.41 6.38 -6.78
C GLY A 68 3.47 6.76 -7.81
N TYR A 69 4.51 5.93 -7.97
CA TYR A 69 5.55 6.13 -8.98
C TYR A 69 4.98 6.09 -10.41
N LEU A 70 4.10 5.14 -10.71
CA LEU A 70 3.50 5.02 -12.04
C LEU A 70 2.61 6.21 -12.37
N LEU A 71 1.80 6.68 -11.41
CA LEU A 71 0.95 7.86 -11.57
C LEU A 71 1.78 9.12 -11.84
N GLU A 72 2.87 9.33 -11.09
CA GLU A 72 3.75 10.49 -11.29
C GLU A 72 4.46 10.43 -12.65
N LYS A 73 4.86 9.23 -13.08
CA LYS A 73 5.47 9.03 -14.41
C LYS A 73 4.50 9.37 -15.54
N GLU A 74 3.23 8.95 -15.43
CA GLU A 74 2.19 9.27 -16.39
C GLU A 74 1.91 10.77 -16.45
N LYS A 75 1.76 11.41 -15.28
CA LYS A 75 1.56 12.86 -15.18
C LYS A 75 2.67 13.66 -15.88
N LYS A 76 3.94 13.32 -15.63
CA LYS A 76 5.08 13.96 -16.29
C LYS A 76 5.07 13.77 -17.79
N ALA A 77 4.69 12.60 -18.28
CA ALA A 77 4.57 12.34 -19.71
C ALA A 77 3.49 13.23 -20.35
N VAL A 78 2.32 13.35 -19.71
CA VAL A 78 1.24 14.24 -20.15
C VAL A 78 1.68 15.71 -20.15
N GLU A 79 2.36 16.16 -19.09
CA GLU A 79 2.87 17.54 -19.01
C GLU A 79 3.89 17.83 -20.11
N ALA A 80 4.82 16.91 -20.38
CA ALA A 80 5.81 17.04 -21.46
C ALA A 80 5.13 17.08 -22.84
N MET A 81 4.12 16.25 -23.09
CA MET A 81 3.34 16.30 -24.33
C MET A 81 2.62 17.64 -24.50
N LYS A 82 1.98 18.13 -23.44
CA LYS A 82 1.27 19.42 -23.45
C LYS A 82 2.21 20.59 -23.69
N GLN A 83 3.40 20.57 -23.09
CA GLN A 83 4.45 21.55 -23.35
C GLN A 83 4.95 21.50 -24.79
N ALA A 84 5.15 20.30 -25.35
CA ALA A 84 5.57 20.14 -26.74
C ALA A 84 4.49 20.63 -27.73
N GLU A 85 3.21 20.44 -27.42
CA GLU A 85 2.10 20.95 -28.22
C GLU A 85 2.01 22.48 -28.16
N LEU A 86 2.09 23.06 -26.96
CA LEU A 86 2.17 24.51 -26.78
C LEU A 86 3.34 25.11 -27.55
N ALA A 87 4.53 24.50 -27.47
CA ALA A 87 5.73 24.97 -28.18
C ALA A 87 5.57 24.97 -29.71
N LYS A 88 4.72 24.11 -30.29
CA LYS A 88 4.40 24.14 -31.73
C LYS A 88 3.44 25.27 -32.12
N GLY A 89 2.62 25.74 -31.18
CA GLY A 89 1.61 26.78 -31.40
C GLY A 89 2.13 28.22 -31.29
N TYR A 90 3.31 28.44 -30.71
CA TYR A 90 3.95 29.76 -30.71
C TYR A 90 4.69 29.98 -32.03
N PRO A 91 4.39 31.03 -32.81
CA PRO A 91 5.26 31.40 -33.92
C PRO A 91 6.65 31.70 -33.34
N ALA A 92 7.69 31.13 -33.93
CA ALA A 92 9.06 31.46 -33.59
C ALA A 92 9.31 32.93 -33.96
N VAL A 93 9.04 33.85 -33.03
CA VAL A 93 9.44 35.25 -33.19
C VAL A 93 10.95 35.27 -33.04
N GLU A 94 11.66 35.53 -34.14
CA GLU A 94 13.11 35.71 -34.09
C GLU A 94 13.45 36.74 -32.99
N ALA A 95 14.39 36.40 -32.10
CA ALA A 95 14.76 37.21 -30.94
C ALA A 95 15.11 38.67 -31.30
N LYS A 96 15.43 38.94 -32.56
CA LYS A 96 15.72 40.26 -33.12
C LYS A 96 14.49 41.20 -33.16
N LEU A 97 13.27 40.67 -33.19
CA LEU A 97 12.02 41.46 -33.20
C LEU A 97 11.52 41.79 -31.78
N ALA A 98 11.87 40.99 -30.77
CA ALA A 98 11.40 41.18 -29.39
C ALA A 98 12.14 42.27 -28.61
N LEU A 99 13.27 42.77 -29.13
CA LEU A 99 14.15 43.78 -28.52
C LEU A 99 14.03 45.18 -29.16
N ALA A 100 13.05 45.40 -30.05
CA ALA A 100 12.89 46.64 -30.83
C ALA A 100 11.73 47.55 -30.38
N LEU A 101 11.34 47.49 -29.10
CA LEU A 101 10.44 48.45 -28.43
C LEU A 101 11.22 49.28 -27.42
#